data_AF-A0A1T4KUD2-F1
#
_entry.id   AF-A0A1T4KUD2-F1
#
_cell.length_a   1.000
_cell.length_b   1.000
_cell.length_c   1.000
_cell.angle_alpha   90.00
_cell.angle_beta   90.00
_cell.angle_gamma   90.00
#
_symmetry.space_group_name_H-M   'P 1'
#
loop_
_entity.id
_entity.type
_entity.pdbx_description
1 polymer ?
#
loop_
_entity_poly.entity_id
_entity_poly.type
_entity_poly.pdbx_seq_one_letter_code
_entity_poly.pdbx_strand_id
1 'polypeptide(L)'
;MNNLEHLAATSVTPTPEPPDRNPLLEALGRGEAVNIFDLGTLYITTNGKVKGDTPQTATIPGFQVKFTCSKITNDAVSALGIKKIVISDSSPIIGTKTDLFTGEEGTAFSAGKAIRIEGRHLKISGDDGGIFFAHATEKGESDSDEAKWIKVSRIIRNVSKILEFFLPSELETGVPYCIVLKTNSTFGKATRKTYSLACSNPVTIAG
;
A
#
# COMPACT_ATOMS: atom_id res chain seq x y z
N MET A 1 1.93 -42.26 -85.95
CA MET A 1 2.93 -42.72 -84.97
C MET A 1 3.18 -41.59 -84.00
N ASN A 2 2.96 -41.86 -82.72
CA ASN A 2 2.88 -40.90 -81.62
C ASN A 2 4.22 -40.22 -81.35
N ASN A 3 4.23 -38.88 -81.25
CA ASN A 3 5.18 -38.17 -80.40
C ASN A 3 4.41 -37.67 -79.19
N LEU A 4 4.64 -38.30 -78.04
CA LEU A 4 4.31 -37.75 -76.73
C LEU A 4 5.30 -36.64 -76.43
N GLU A 5 4.86 -35.37 -76.47
CA GLU A 5 5.55 -34.30 -75.76
C GLU A 5 5.04 -34.26 -74.33
N HIS A 6 5.92 -34.63 -73.39
CA HIS A 6 5.68 -34.56 -71.96
C HIS A 6 5.90 -33.09 -71.53
N LEU A 7 4.84 -32.29 -71.51
CA LEU A 7 4.83 -30.99 -70.85
C LEU A 7 4.90 -31.22 -69.34
N ALA A 8 6.09 -31.01 -68.75
CA ALA A 8 6.29 -31.04 -67.32
C ALA A 8 5.48 -29.90 -66.67
N ALA A 9 4.45 -30.26 -65.91
CA ALA A 9 3.77 -29.33 -65.02
C ALA A 9 4.78 -28.83 -63.98
N THR A 10 5.21 -27.57 -64.11
CA THR A 10 6.01 -26.90 -63.09
C THR A 10 5.06 -26.61 -61.92
N SER A 11 5.20 -27.34 -60.83
CA SER A 11 4.52 -27.01 -59.58
C SER A 11 5.04 -25.67 -59.11
N VAL A 12 4.23 -24.62 -59.24
CA VAL A 12 4.46 -23.38 -58.51
C VAL A 12 4.20 -23.72 -57.05
N THR A 13 5.28 -23.91 -56.28
CA THR A 13 5.19 -24.03 -54.83
C THR A 13 4.49 -22.78 -54.29
N PRO A 14 3.43 -22.90 -53.48
CA PRO A 14 2.85 -21.74 -52.82
C PRO A 14 3.93 -21.11 -51.95
N THR A 15 4.19 -19.82 -52.16
CA THR A 15 5.05 -19.03 -51.29
C THR A 15 4.48 -19.12 -49.87
N PRO A 16 5.26 -19.53 -48.85
CA PRO A 16 4.75 -19.63 -47.49
C PRO A 16 4.31 -18.24 -47.00
N GLU A 17 3.06 -18.14 -46.51
CA GLU A 17 2.59 -16.93 -45.82
C GLU A 17 3.48 -16.64 -44.59
N PRO A 18 3.82 -15.36 -44.33
CA PRO A 18 4.66 -14.99 -43.20
C PRO A 18 3.95 -15.32 -41.86
N PRO A 19 4.66 -15.90 -40.87
CA PRO A 19 4.04 -16.63 -39.77
C PRO A 19 3.43 -15.80 -38.60
N ASP A 20 3.26 -14.48 -38.69
CA ASP A 20 2.89 -13.67 -37.50
C ASP A 20 1.99 -12.46 -37.80
N ARG A 21 0.90 -12.64 -38.55
CA ARG A 21 -0.11 -11.57 -38.74
C ARG A 21 -1.20 -11.67 -37.68
N ASN A 22 -1.13 -10.82 -36.65
CA ASN A 22 -2.23 -10.67 -35.67
C ASN A 22 -3.28 -9.67 -36.21
N PRO A 23 -4.44 -10.12 -36.69
CA PRO A 23 -5.44 -9.25 -37.32
C PRO A 23 -5.97 -8.17 -36.38
N LEU A 24 -5.93 -8.41 -35.06
CA LEU A 24 -6.31 -7.40 -34.07
C LEU A 24 -5.30 -6.25 -34.00
N LEU A 25 -4.01 -6.57 -34.08
CA LEU A 25 -2.96 -5.54 -34.10
C LEU A 25 -3.00 -4.76 -35.40
N GLU A 26 -3.33 -5.39 -36.52
CA GLU A 26 -3.51 -4.69 -37.80
C GLU A 26 -4.70 -3.73 -37.76
N ALA A 27 -5.84 -4.16 -37.21
CA ALA A 27 -7.01 -3.30 -37.05
C ALA A 27 -6.73 -2.13 -36.10
N LEU A 28 -6.08 -2.39 -34.96
CA LEU A 28 -5.64 -1.34 -34.04
C LEU A 28 -4.64 -0.38 -34.69
N GLY A 29 -3.72 -0.88 -35.52
CA GLY A 29 -2.78 -0.08 -36.29
C GLY A 29 -3.44 0.84 -37.33
N ARG A 30 -4.66 0.49 -37.78
CA ARG A 30 -5.52 1.35 -38.63
C ARG A 30 -6.39 2.32 -37.82
N GLY A 31 -6.31 2.30 -36.49
CA GLY A 31 -7.13 3.13 -35.60
C GLY A 31 -8.55 2.58 -35.40
N GLU A 32 -8.81 1.34 -35.79
CA GLU A 32 -10.11 0.70 -35.60
C GLU A 32 -10.29 0.25 -34.15
N ALA A 33 -11.53 0.30 -33.67
CA ALA A 33 -11.91 -0.38 -32.44
C ALA A 33 -12.24 -1.85 -32.75
N VAL A 34 -11.76 -2.77 -31.92
CA VAL A 34 -11.90 -4.22 -32.16
C VAL A 34 -12.68 -4.86 -31.02
N ASN A 35 -13.85 -5.42 -31.34
CA ASN A 35 -14.60 -6.26 -30.40
C ASN A 35 -13.89 -7.62 -30.27
N ILE A 36 -13.71 -8.05 -29.01
CA ILE A 36 -13.07 -9.32 -28.67
C ILE A 36 -14.13 -10.30 -28.20
N PHE A 37 -14.73 -11.05 -29.11
CA PHE A 37 -15.68 -12.13 -28.79
C PHE A 37 -16.76 -11.72 -27.77
N ASP A 38 -17.24 -10.48 -27.86
CA ASP A 38 -18.19 -9.87 -26.92
C ASP A 38 -17.74 -9.78 -25.46
N LEU A 39 -16.47 -10.07 -25.18
CA LEU A 39 -15.84 -9.85 -23.88
C LEU A 39 -15.63 -8.35 -23.59
N GLY A 40 -15.42 -7.58 -24.65
CA GLY A 40 -15.17 -6.16 -24.57
C GLY A 40 -14.56 -5.62 -25.85
N THR A 41 -14.20 -4.35 -25.83
CA THR A 41 -13.67 -3.63 -27.00
C THR A 41 -12.28 -3.09 -26.71
N LEU A 42 -11.32 -3.41 -27.58
CA LEU A 42 -10.03 -2.75 -27.67
C LEU A 42 -10.16 -1.50 -28.54
N TYR A 43 -9.59 -0.38 -28.12
CA TYR A 43 -9.61 0.85 -28.91
C TYR A 43 -8.38 1.71 -28.63
N ILE A 44 -8.02 2.55 -29.60
CA ILE A 44 -6.92 3.51 -29.48
C ILE A 44 -7.40 4.79 -28.81
N THR A 45 -6.61 5.31 -27.90
CA THR A 45 -6.79 6.63 -27.29
C THR A 45 -5.44 7.31 -27.12
N THR A 46 -5.43 8.58 -26.75
CA THR A 46 -4.20 9.33 -26.47
C THR A 46 -3.88 9.27 -24.98
N ASN A 47 -2.60 9.44 -24.63
CA ASN A 47 -2.22 9.68 -23.25
C ASN A 47 -2.38 11.19 -22.95
N GLY A 48 -2.91 11.57 -21.78
CA GLY A 48 -2.99 12.97 -21.36
C GLY A 48 -4.07 13.84 -22.04
N LYS A 49 -3.98 15.17 -21.82
CA LYS A 49 -4.92 16.17 -22.35
C LYS A 49 -4.41 16.72 -23.67
N VAL A 50 -5.20 16.55 -24.73
CA VAL A 50 -4.97 17.20 -26.02
C VAL A 50 -5.47 18.64 -25.94
N LYS A 51 -4.65 19.62 -26.32
CA LYS A 51 -5.03 21.05 -26.34
C LYS A 51 -5.31 21.51 -27.78
N GLY A 52 -6.44 22.23 -27.96
CA GLY A 52 -6.85 22.81 -29.23
C GLY A 52 -7.71 21.87 -30.09
N ASP A 53 -8.48 22.45 -31.01
CA ASP A 53 -9.44 21.73 -31.86
C ASP A 53 -8.79 21.04 -33.08
N THR A 54 -7.52 21.37 -33.37
CA THR A 54 -6.71 20.78 -34.46
C THR A 54 -5.27 20.55 -33.98
N PRO A 55 -5.06 19.58 -33.07
CA PRO A 55 -3.73 19.25 -32.59
C PRO A 55 -2.88 18.69 -33.74
N GLN A 56 -1.69 19.25 -33.95
CA GLN A 56 -0.72 18.65 -34.88
C GLN A 56 -0.22 17.32 -34.29
N THR A 57 -0.01 16.30 -35.13
CA THR A 57 0.39 14.94 -34.70
C THR A 57 1.61 14.92 -33.77
N ALA A 58 2.55 15.85 -33.94
CA ALA A 58 3.73 16.00 -33.09
C ALA A 58 3.44 16.45 -31.63
N THR A 59 2.22 16.93 -31.35
CA THR A 59 1.81 17.45 -30.03
C THR A 59 0.94 16.48 -29.23
N ILE A 60 0.59 15.32 -29.81
CA ILE A 60 -0.21 14.31 -29.15
C ILE A 60 0.71 13.46 -28.24
N PRO A 61 0.42 13.30 -26.93
CA PRO A 61 1.28 12.57 -26.01
C PRO A 61 1.16 11.04 -26.21
N GLY A 62 1.52 10.53 -27.39
CA GLY A 62 1.49 9.10 -27.70
C GLY A 62 0.08 8.47 -27.74
N PHE A 63 -0.04 7.42 -28.56
CA PHE A 63 -1.23 6.58 -28.60
C PHE A 63 -1.09 5.40 -27.64
N GLN A 64 -2.19 5.00 -27.00
CA GLN A 64 -2.28 3.82 -26.15
C GLN A 64 -3.53 3.01 -26.51
N VAL A 65 -3.46 1.70 -26.31
CA VAL A 65 -4.61 0.81 -26.42
C VAL A 65 -5.31 0.75 -25.07
N LYS A 66 -6.64 0.91 -25.05
CA LYS A 66 -7.49 0.63 -23.88
C LYS A 66 -8.44 -0.50 -24.18
N PHE A 67 -8.86 -1.19 -23.12
CA PHE A 67 -9.90 -2.20 -23.16
C PHE A 67 -11.06 -1.78 -22.26
N THR A 68 -12.28 -1.94 -22.76
CA THR A 68 -13.49 -1.79 -21.95
C THR A 68 -14.29 -3.08 -22.01
N CYS A 69 -14.48 -3.71 -20.84
CA CYS A 69 -15.28 -4.93 -20.69
C CYS A 69 -16.72 -4.68 -21.15
N SER A 70 -17.33 -5.68 -21.77
CA SER A 70 -18.75 -5.64 -22.10
C SER A 70 -19.62 -5.74 -20.85
N LYS A 71 -20.90 -5.38 -20.99
CA LYS A 71 -21.89 -5.56 -19.93
C LYS A 71 -22.00 -7.04 -19.52
N ILE A 72 -22.01 -7.96 -20.48
CA ILE A 72 -22.13 -9.40 -20.23
C ILE A 72 -20.94 -9.91 -19.40
N THR A 73 -19.72 -9.46 -19.73
CA THR A 73 -18.52 -9.81 -18.98
C THR A 73 -18.55 -9.27 -17.55
N ASN A 74 -18.95 -8.01 -17.37
CA ASN A 74 -19.10 -7.41 -16.04
C ASN A 74 -20.17 -8.14 -15.22
N ASP A 75 -21.31 -8.46 -15.82
CA ASP A 75 -22.40 -9.21 -15.17
C ASP A 75 -21.90 -10.61 -14.74
N ALA A 76 -21.16 -11.32 -15.60
CA ALA A 76 -20.61 -12.64 -15.30
C ALA A 76 -19.63 -12.63 -14.11
N VAL A 77 -18.76 -11.63 -14.01
CA VAL A 77 -17.81 -11.52 -12.89
C VAL A 77 -18.40 -10.90 -11.63
N SER A 78 -19.50 -10.14 -11.75
CA SER A 78 -20.20 -9.54 -10.60
C SER A 78 -20.84 -10.59 -9.68
N ALA A 79 -21.14 -11.77 -10.21
CA ALA A 79 -21.68 -12.90 -9.46
C ALA A 79 -20.62 -13.68 -8.66
N LEU A 80 -19.33 -13.35 -8.81
CA LEU A 80 -18.26 -14.01 -8.08
C LEU A 80 -18.29 -13.60 -6.59
N GLY A 81 -18.46 -14.57 -5.71
CA GLY A 81 -18.35 -14.37 -4.27
C GLY A 81 -16.90 -14.27 -3.82
N ILE A 82 -16.59 -13.29 -2.97
CA ILE A 82 -15.27 -13.20 -2.33
C ILE A 82 -15.19 -14.29 -1.25
N LYS A 83 -14.42 -15.36 -1.53
CA LYS A 83 -14.27 -16.52 -0.63
C LYS A 83 -13.64 -16.18 0.72
N LYS A 84 -12.70 -15.23 0.75
CA LYS A 84 -12.00 -14.79 1.96
C LYS A 84 -11.36 -13.43 1.73
N ILE A 85 -11.68 -12.46 2.58
CA ILE A 85 -10.87 -11.25 2.72
C ILE A 85 -9.86 -11.55 3.84
N VAL A 86 -8.59 -11.72 3.49
CA VAL A 86 -7.52 -11.79 4.49
C VAL A 86 -7.17 -10.36 4.86
N ILE A 87 -7.76 -9.88 5.95
CA ILE A 87 -7.30 -8.64 6.57
C ILE A 87 -5.99 -9.00 7.26
N SER A 88 -4.86 -8.58 6.69
CA SER A 88 -3.57 -8.68 7.38
C SER A 88 -3.68 -7.92 8.71
N ASP A 89 -3.38 -8.60 9.82
CA ASP A 89 -3.29 -7.97 11.12
C ASP A 89 -2.37 -6.77 11.02
N SER A 90 -2.96 -5.59 11.20
CA SER A 90 -2.29 -4.31 11.06
C SER A 90 -2.30 -3.60 12.41
N SER A 91 -2.26 -4.37 13.49
CA SER A 91 -2.11 -3.87 14.84
C SER A 91 -0.75 -3.18 15.00
N PRO A 92 -0.67 -2.09 15.79
CA PRO A 92 0.60 -1.47 16.13
C PRO A 92 1.53 -2.44 16.86
N ILE A 93 2.83 -2.33 16.60
CA ILE A 93 3.85 -3.13 17.29
C ILE A 93 4.98 -2.21 17.69
N ILE A 94 5.21 -2.10 19.01
CA ILE A 94 6.34 -1.39 19.61
C ILE A 94 7.54 -2.36 19.64
N GLY A 95 8.63 -2.00 18.96
CA GLY A 95 9.86 -2.77 18.93
C GLY A 95 10.94 -2.15 19.82
N THR A 96 11.95 -1.59 19.17
CA THR A 96 13.11 -0.97 19.81
C THR A 96 12.74 0.36 20.44
N LYS A 97 13.41 0.67 21.55
CA LYS A 97 13.24 1.92 22.29
C LYS A 97 14.64 2.46 22.60
N THR A 98 14.90 3.70 22.21
CA THR A 98 16.21 4.33 22.30
C THR A 98 16.09 5.64 23.07
N ASP A 99 16.96 5.84 24.06
CA ASP A 99 17.14 7.15 24.69
C ASP A 99 17.90 8.06 23.72
N LEU A 100 17.31 9.18 23.31
CA LEU A 100 17.96 10.10 22.37
C LEU A 100 18.99 11.01 23.04
N PHE A 101 19.08 11.03 24.37
CA PHE A 101 20.11 11.76 25.10
C PHE A 101 21.41 10.94 25.24
N THR A 102 21.31 9.66 25.60
CA THR A 102 22.49 8.77 25.73
C THR A 102 22.82 8.02 24.45
N GLY A 103 21.84 7.83 23.56
CA GLY A 103 21.95 7.00 22.37
C GLY A 103 21.78 5.50 22.64
N GLU A 104 21.51 5.10 23.88
CA GLU A 104 21.40 3.70 24.27
C GLU A 104 20.00 3.13 24.01
N GLU A 105 19.95 1.87 23.61
CA GLU A 105 18.72 1.10 23.52
C GLU A 105 18.47 0.33 24.81
N GLY A 106 17.20 0.26 25.24
CA GLY A 106 16.87 -0.55 26.41
C GLY A 106 15.54 -0.21 27.05
N THR A 107 15.53 -0.29 28.38
CA THR A 107 14.36 -0.11 29.22
C THR A 107 14.52 1.03 30.24
N ALA A 108 15.68 1.66 30.34
CA ALA A 108 15.92 2.81 31.21
C ALA A 108 16.10 4.08 30.38
N PHE A 109 15.36 5.14 30.71
CA PHE A 109 15.39 6.40 29.95
C PHE A 109 15.61 7.62 30.85
N SER A 110 16.39 8.58 30.37
CA SER A 110 16.75 9.79 31.09
C SER A 110 15.54 10.71 31.31
N ALA A 111 15.28 11.10 32.55
CA ALA A 111 14.15 11.95 32.92
C ALA A 111 14.05 13.23 32.08
N GLY A 112 12.86 13.51 31.55
CA GLY A 112 12.57 14.71 30.75
C GLY A 112 13.29 14.80 29.40
N LYS A 113 14.04 13.76 28.99
CA LYS A 113 14.68 13.69 27.68
C LYS A 113 13.75 13.07 26.63
N ALA A 114 14.18 13.16 25.38
CA ALA A 114 13.44 12.58 24.27
C ALA A 114 13.79 11.10 24.11
N ILE A 115 12.80 10.30 23.73
CA ILE A 115 12.99 8.90 23.38
C ILE A 115 12.47 8.64 21.97
N ARG A 116 13.05 7.62 21.33
CA ARG A 116 12.60 7.08 20.04
C ARG A 116 12.04 5.69 20.24
N ILE A 117 10.90 5.43 19.62
CA ILE A 117 10.32 4.10 19.46
C ILE A 117 10.30 3.75 17.99
N GLU A 118 10.80 2.57 17.64
CA GLU A 118 10.68 2.02 16.29
C GLU A 118 9.85 0.74 16.28
N GLY A 119 9.19 0.49 15.16
CA GLY A 119 8.24 -0.61 15.06
C GLY A 119 7.38 -0.57 13.82
N ARG A 120 6.15 -1.07 13.95
CA ARG A 120 5.18 -1.18 12.84
C ARG A 120 3.86 -0.52 13.21
N HIS A 121 3.23 0.12 12.22
CA HIS A 121 1.93 0.78 12.36
C HIS A 121 1.84 1.78 13.52
N LEU A 122 2.94 2.47 13.82
CA LEU A 122 3.04 3.34 15.00
C LEU A 122 2.37 4.71 14.85
N LYS A 123 2.03 5.12 13.63
CA LYS A 123 1.53 6.47 13.37
C LYS A 123 0.29 6.74 14.21
N ILE A 124 0.27 7.84 14.93
CA ILE A 124 -0.85 8.29 15.76
C ILE A 124 -1.82 9.09 14.91
N SER A 125 -3.10 8.82 15.06
CA SER A 125 -4.21 9.59 14.50
C SER A 125 -5.42 9.52 15.42
N GLY A 126 -6.39 10.42 15.19
CA GLY A 126 -7.57 10.58 16.02
C GLY A 126 -7.30 11.42 17.27
N ASP A 127 -8.34 12.07 17.79
CA ASP A 127 -8.23 13.01 18.92
C ASP A 127 -7.87 12.31 20.24
N ASP A 128 -8.42 11.10 20.42
CA ASP A 128 -8.11 10.23 21.57
C ASP A 128 -6.83 9.40 21.34
N GLY A 129 -6.20 9.54 20.17
CA GLY A 129 -4.93 8.92 19.85
C GLY A 129 -3.79 9.53 20.66
N GLY A 130 -2.79 8.73 20.97
CA GLY A 130 -1.64 9.20 21.72
C GLY A 130 -0.69 8.11 22.18
N ILE A 131 0.35 8.57 22.85
CA ILE A 131 1.30 7.73 23.59
C ILE A 131 1.03 7.99 25.07
N PHE A 132 1.01 6.93 25.84
CA PHE A 132 0.67 6.96 27.25
C PHE A 132 1.67 6.12 28.04
N PHE A 133 1.85 6.48 29.31
CA PHE A 133 2.59 5.69 30.28
C PHE A 133 1.60 5.18 31.32
N ALA A 134 1.46 3.85 31.39
CA ALA A 134 0.67 3.17 32.41
C ALA A 134 1.62 2.57 33.44
N HIS A 135 1.26 2.58 34.73
CA HIS A 135 2.05 1.85 35.72
C HIS A 135 2.13 0.36 35.37
N ALA A 136 3.30 -0.24 35.55
CA ALA A 136 3.45 -1.68 35.37
C ALA A 136 2.90 -2.41 36.60
N THR A 137 2.08 -3.42 36.36
CA THR A 137 1.61 -4.36 37.39
C THR A 137 2.75 -5.29 37.83
N GLU A 138 2.55 -6.06 38.90
CA GLU A 138 3.53 -7.07 39.37
C GLU A 138 3.90 -8.11 38.30
N LYS A 139 3.06 -8.30 37.29
CA LYS A 139 3.28 -9.21 36.15
C LYS A 139 4.02 -8.55 34.98
N GLY A 140 4.35 -7.26 35.07
CA GLY A 140 4.97 -6.49 33.99
C GLY A 140 3.99 -6.07 32.88
N GLU A 141 2.68 -6.15 33.13
CA GLU A 141 1.64 -5.69 32.20
C GLU A 141 1.20 -4.27 32.55
N SER A 142 0.68 -3.52 31.57
CA SER A 142 0.11 -2.19 31.82
C SER A 142 -1.15 -2.26 32.69
N ASP A 143 -1.29 -1.36 33.66
CA ASP A 143 -2.56 -1.13 34.36
C ASP A 143 -3.69 -0.89 33.35
N SER A 144 -4.85 -1.53 33.56
CA SER A 144 -6.02 -1.44 32.69
C SER A 144 -6.83 -0.15 32.89
N ASP A 145 -6.57 0.60 33.96
CA ASP A 145 -7.25 1.85 34.27
C ASP A 145 -6.70 3.03 33.44
N GLU A 146 -7.31 3.28 32.27
CA GLU A 146 -6.92 4.37 31.35
C GLU A 146 -6.93 5.75 32.01
N ALA A 147 -7.69 5.97 33.08
CA ALA A 147 -7.76 7.27 33.75
C ALA A 147 -6.47 7.62 34.52
N LYS A 148 -5.65 6.62 34.85
CA LYS A 148 -4.35 6.80 35.51
C LYS A 148 -3.19 6.93 34.53
N TRP A 149 -3.44 6.77 33.24
CA TRP A 149 -2.40 6.80 32.24
C TRP A 149 -1.91 8.23 31.99
N ILE A 150 -0.59 8.39 31.98
CA ILE A 150 0.06 9.69 31.76
C ILE A 150 0.24 9.89 30.26
N LYS A 151 -0.52 10.82 29.67
CA LYS A 151 -0.47 11.11 28.23
C LYS A 151 0.77 11.94 27.88
N VAL A 152 1.50 11.52 26.85
CA VAL A 152 2.58 12.30 26.25
C VAL A 152 2.02 13.50 25.50
N SER A 153 2.48 14.69 25.86
CA SER A 153 2.03 15.95 25.26
C SER A 153 2.87 16.40 24.06
N ARG A 154 4.18 16.12 24.07
CA ARG A 154 5.14 16.65 23.09
C ARG A 154 5.70 15.58 22.19
N ILE A 155 5.05 15.37 21.05
CA ILE A 155 5.50 14.49 19.98
C ILE A 155 6.37 15.28 18.99
N ILE A 156 7.58 14.78 18.74
CA ILE A 156 8.56 15.35 17.81
C ILE A 156 8.36 14.77 16.41
N ARG A 157 8.18 13.44 16.34
CA ARG A 157 8.04 12.71 15.08
C ARG A 157 6.90 11.71 15.16
N ASN A 158 6.00 11.77 14.18
CA ASN A 158 4.84 10.88 14.09
C ASN A 158 4.79 10.20 12.70
N VAL A 159 5.49 9.07 12.55
CA VAL A 159 5.46 8.27 11.32
C VAL A 159 5.23 6.78 11.62
N SER A 160 4.79 6.02 10.62
CA SER A 160 4.34 4.63 10.83
C SER A 160 5.41 3.65 11.33
N LYS A 161 6.69 4.01 11.23
CA LYS A 161 7.83 3.18 11.67
C LYS A 161 8.57 3.75 12.87
N ILE A 162 8.41 5.04 13.15
CA ILE A 162 9.23 5.78 14.12
C ILE A 162 8.33 6.81 14.81
N LEU A 163 8.33 6.77 16.15
CA LEU A 163 7.82 7.82 17.01
C LEU A 163 8.96 8.41 17.80
N GLU A 164 9.01 9.74 17.89
CA GLU A 164 9.94 10.45 18.77
C GLU A 164 9.16 11.45 19.60
N PHE A 165 9.43 11.52 20.89
CA PHE A 165 8.68 12.37 21.82
C PHE A 165 9.48 12.62 23.09
N PHE A 166 9.11 13.67 23.82
CA PHE A 166 9.67 13.95 25.14
C PHE A 166 8.93 13.16 26.21
N LEU A 167 9.69 12.63 27.17
CA LEU A 167 9.11 12.01 28.35
C LEU A 167 8.30 13.05 29.16
N PRO A 168 7.09 12.71 29.61
CA PRO A 168 6.31 13.55 30.52
C PRO A 168 7.09 13.82 31.81
N SER A 169 6.96 15.03 32.35
CA SER A 169 7.60 15.42 33.62
C SER A 169 6.96 14.77 34.85
N GLU A 170 5.76 14.22 34.68
CA GLU A 170 4.96 13.55 35.71
C GLU A 170 5.47 12.13 36.01
N LEU A 171 6.43 11.60 35.23
CA LEU A 171 6.97 10.27 35.45
C LEU A 171 7.96 10.25 36.62
N GLU A 172 7.73 9.33 37.56
CA GLU A 172 8.59 9.16 38.72
C GLU A 172 9.83 8.32 38.39
N THR A 173 10.98 8.74 38.93
CA THR A 173 12.24 8.02 38.77
C THR A 173 12.20 6.69 39.51
N GLY A 174 12.68 5.62 38.88
CA GLY A 174 12.74 4.28 39.47
C GLY A 174 11.41 3.50 39.48
N VAL A 175 10.29 4.13 39.09
CA VAL A 175 9.00 3.45 38.97
C VAL A 175 8.89 2.77 37.59
N PRO A 176 8.43 1.50 37.52
CA PRO A 176 8.23 0.82 36.26
C PRO A 176 6.90 1.23 35.60
N TYR A 177 6.97 1.56 34.32
CA TYR A 177 5.84 1.93 33.46
C TYR A 177 5.83 1.10 32.18
N CYS A 178 4.67 0.86 31.59
CA CYS A 178 4.54 0.35 30.23
C CYS A 178 4.16 1.49 29.28
N ILE A 179 4.81 1.54 28.12
CA ILE A 179 4.46 2.49 27.07
C ILE A 179 3.27 1.92 26.31
N VAL A 180 2.16 2.65 26.31
CA VAL A 180 0.93 2.29 25.61
C VAL A 180 0.74 3.23 24.42
N LEU A 181 0.66 2.67 23.23
CA LEU A 181 0.31 3.38 22.01
C LEU A 181 -1.17 3.14 21.69
N LYS A 182 -1.95 4.21 21.60
CA LYS A 182 -3.36 4.19 21.15
C LYS A 182 -3.46 4.90 19.81
N THR A 183 -3.84 4.16 18.77
CA THR A 183 -3.97 4.73 17.41
C THR A 183 -5.09 4.08 16.62
N ASN A 184 -5.74 4.85 15.76
CA ASN A 184 -6.66 4.35 14.74
C ASN A 184 -6.09 4.49 13.32
N SER A 185 -4.79 4.74 13.17
CA SER A 185 -4.19 4.95 11.85
C SER A 185 -4.22 3.66 11.03
N THR A 186 -4.51 3.78 9.74
CA THR A 186 -4.32 2.69 8.77
C THR A 186 -3.25 3.06 7.75
N PHE A 187 -3.03 2.18 6.78
CA PHE A 187 -2.14 2.47 5.66
C PHE A 187 -2.68 3.66 4.84
N GLY A 188 -1.81 4.63 4.54
CA GLY A 188 -2.17 5.84 3.79
C GLY A 188 -2.84 6.91 4.65
N LYS A 189 -3.95 7.48 4.15
CA LYS A 189 -4.68 8.58 4.81
C LYS A 189 -5.96 8.13 5.53
N ALA A 190 -6.34 6.86 5.43
CA ALA A 190 -7.55 6.35 6.07
C ALA A 190 -7.33 6.07 7.56
N THR A 191 -8.41 6.11 8.34
CA THR A 191 -8.44 5.76 9.76
C THR A 191 -9.46 4.66 10.03
N ARG A 192 -9.24 3.88 11.09
CA ARG A 192 -10.20 2.91 11.62
C ARG A 192 -11.26 3.62 12.45
N LYS A 193 -12.44 3.01 12.53
CA LYS A 193 -13.50 3.43 13.47
C LYS A 193 -13.11 3.18 14.93
N THR A 194 -12.31 2.15 15.18
CA THR A 194 -11.87 1.75 16.52
C THR A 194 -10.37 1.98 16.69
N TYR A 195 -9.95 2.32 17.90
CA TYR A 195 -8.54 2.39 18.25
C TYR A 195 -7.96 0.99 18.44
N SER A 196 -6.69 0.85 18.11
CA SER A 196 -5.87 -0.32 18.42
C SER A 196 -4.79 0.09 19.40
N LEU A 197 -4.46 -0.84 20.30
CA LEU A 197 -3.49 -0.64 21.36
C LEU A 197 -2.24 -1.48 21.10
N ALA A 198 -1.08 -0.93 21.45
CA ALA A 198 0.16 -1.70 21.62
C ALA A 198 0.78 -1.32 22.95
N CYS A 199 1.24 -2.31 23.70
CA CYS A 199 1.94 -2.11 24.97
C CYS A 199 3.38 -2.59 24.83
N SER A 200 4.31 -1.85 25.40
CA SER A 200 5.70 -2.31 25.55
C SER A 200 5.86 -3.15 26.80
N ASN A 201 6.99 -3.86 26.88
CA ASN A 201 7.52 -4.33 28.16
C ASN A 201 7.77 -3.13 29.10
N PRO A 202 7.86 -3.37 30.43
CA PRO A 202 8.13 -2.32 31.40
C PRO A 202 9.44 -1.56 31.12
N VAL A 203 9.39 -0.26 31.38
CA VAL A 203 10.48 0.70 31.26
C VAL A 203 10.55 1.53 32.54
N THR A 204 11.72 2.04 32.87
CA THR A 204 11.97 2.87 34.05
C THR A 204 12.56 4.21 33.63
N ILE A 205 12.29 5.23 34.43
CA ILE A 205 12.93 6.53 34.28
C ILE A 205 14.15 6.58 35.19
N ALA A 206 15.30 6.91 34.59
CA ALA A 206 16.56 7.17 35.28
C ALA A 206 16.65 8.67 35.62
N GLY A 207 17.11 8.95 36.85
CA GLY A 207 17.30 10.31 37.36
C GLY A 207 18.61 10.94 36.94
#